data_AF-W1Y0U9-F1
#
_entry.id   AF-W1Y0U9-F1
#
_cell.length_a   1.000
_cell.length_b   1.000
_cell.length_c   1.000
_cell.angle_alpha   90.00
_cell.angle_beta   90.00
_cell.angle_gamma   90.00
#
_symmetry.space_group_name_H-M   'P 1'
#
loop_
_entity.id
_entity.type
_entity.pdbx_description
1 polymer ?
#
loop_
_entity_poly.entity_id
_entity_poly.type
_entity_poly.pdbx_seq_one_letter_code
_entity_poly.pdbx_strand_id
1 'polypeptide(L)' 'SELDDYMGVNVFNHYVVPHLGEYPFEETAQKTLDTYQNKIPLVPINNNEAVLVDNNGYTVLFESKKVN' A
#
# COMPACT_ATOMS: atom_id res chain seq x y z
N SER A 1 27.98 7.65 -1.04
CA SER A 1 27.12 8.07 -2.16
C SER A 1 25.80 8.53 -1.57
N GLU A 2 25.23 9.61 -2.10
CA GLU A 2 23.86 10.02 -1.76
C GLU A 2 22.87 9.22 -2.63
N LEU A 3 21.63 9.08 -2.12
CA LEU A 3 20.56 8.37 -2.81
C LEU A 3 19.74 9.39 -3.60
N ASP A 4 20.00 9.46 -4.90
CA ASP A 4 19.43 10.49 -5.79
C ASP A 4 18.29 9.98 -6.67
N ASP A 5 18.05 8.65 -6.67
CA ASP A 5 16.97 8.00 -7.41
C ASP A 5 16.13 7.13 -6.47
N TYR A 6 14.81 7.34 -6.53
CA TYR A 6 13.81 6.63 -5.73
C TYR A 6 12.95 5.67 -6.58
N MET A 7 13.37 5.37 -7.81
CA MET A 7 12.73 4.35 -8.63
C MET A 7 12.71 3.01 -7.88
N GLY A 8 11.51 2.51 -7.64
CA GLY A 8 11.30 1.19 -7.04
C GLY A 8 11.64 0.06 -8.02
N VAL A 9 11.41 -1.18 -7.59
CA VAL A 9 11.68 -2.39 -8.39
C VAL A 9 10.78 -2.47 -9.65
N ASN A 10 9.66 -1.72 -9.69
CA ASN A 10 8.75 -1.62 -10.83
C ASN A 10 8.12 -2.95 -11.28
N VAL A 11 7.86 -3.87 -10.33
CA VAL A 11 7.16 -5.15 -10.56
C VAL A 11 5.63 -5.02 -10.48
N PHE A 12 5.14 -3.87 -10.01
CA PHE A 12 3.73 -3.57 -9.84
C PHE A 12 3.50 -2.10 -10.21
N ASN A 13 2.51 -1.83 -11.07
CA ASN A 13 2.25 -0.50 -11.63
C ASN A 13 1.56 0.48 -10.64
N HIS A 14 1.39 0.08 -9.37
CA HIS A 14 0.78 0.88 -8.32
C HIS A 14 1.70 0.95 -7.09
N TYR A 15 1.41 1.90 -6.21
CA TYR A 15 2.19 2.15 -5.00
C TYR A 15 1.36 1.81 -3.77
N VAL A 16 1.85 0.90 -2.95
CA VAL A 16 1.14 0.48 -1.73
C VAL A 16 1.36 1.53 -0.62
N VAL A 17 0.28 1.98 0.01
CA VAL A 17 0.34 2.79 1.23
C VAL A 17 -0.04 1.88 2.41
N PRO A 18 0.94 1.37 3.17
CA PRO A 18 0.66 0.45 4.27
C PRO A 18 0.14 1.18 5.50
N HIS A 19 -0.40 0.41 6.45
CA HIS A 19 -0.78 0.85 7.80
C HIS A 19 -1.86 1.93 7.82
N LEU A 20 -2.73 2.00 6.80
CA LEU A 20 -3.79 2.99 6.78
C LEU A 20 -4.75 2.76 7.96
N GLY A 21 -4.86 3.76 8.85
CA GLY A 21 -5.68 3.68 10.05
C GLY A 21 -5.09 2.83 11.19
N GLU A 22 -3.81 2.46 11.10
CA GLU A 22 -3.14 1.57 12.07
C GLU A 22 -2.10 2.30 12.94
N TYR A 23 -2.09 2.00 14.24
CA TYR A 23 -1.11 2.55 15.18
C TYR A 23 0.31 2.02 14.94
N PRO A 24 1.37 2.86 15.01
CA PRO A 24 1.41 4.31 15.28
C PRO A 24 1.45 5.20 14.01
N PHE A 25 0.96 4.68 12.88
CA PHE A 25 1.15 5.30 11.57
C PHE A 25 -0.08 6.02 11.03
N GLU A 26 -1.20 6.06 11.77
CA GLU A 26 -2.51 6.51 11.29
C GLU A 26 -2.43 7.85 10.58
N GLU A 27 -1.86 8.86 11.25
CA GLU A 27 -1.75 10.21 10.72
C GLU A 27 -0.80 10.28 9.52
N THR A 28 0.32 9.57 9.58
CA THR A 28 1.35 9.61 8.51
C THR A 28 0.92 8.86 7.25
N ALA A 29 0.22 7.74 7.40
CA ALA A 29 -0.35 6.98 6.29
C ALA A 29 -1.46 7.77 5.61
N GLN A 30 -2.36 8.39 6.39
CA GLN A 30 -3.41 9.25 5.86
C GLN A 30 -2.82 10.47 5.12
N LYS A 31 -1.84 11.14 5.71
CA LYS A 31 -1.17 12.29 5.06
C LYS A 31 -0.50 11.89 3.75
N THR A 32 0.08 10.69 3.69
CA THR A 32 0.68 10.14 2.45
C THR A 32 -0.39 9.92 1.39
N LEU A 33 -1.50 9.27 1.75
CA LEU A 33 -2.65 9.07 0.86
C LEU A 33 -3.16 10.41 0.31
N ASP A 34 -3.47 11.37 1.18
CA ASP A 34 -4.00 12.68 0.80
C ASP A 34 -3.06 13.46 -0.13
N THR A 35 -1.75 13.37 0.12
CA THR A 35 -0.73 14.10 -0.65
C THR A 35 -0.58 13.57 -2.08
N TYR A 36 -0.80 12.27 -2.30
CA TYR A 36 -0.39 11.57 -3.52
C TYR A 36 -1.51 10.86 -4.28
N GLN A 37 -2.69 10.64 -3.68
CA GLN A 37 -3.81 9.89 -4.30
C GLN A 37 -4.27 10.46 -5.66
N ASN A 38 -4.11 11.77 -5.87
CA ASN A 38 -4.47 12.43 -7.13
C ASN A 38 -3.29 12.58 -8.11
N LYS A 39 -2.10 12.07 -7.76
CA LYS A 39 -0.86 12.23 -8.54
C LYS A 39 -0.35 10.90 -9.09
N ILE A 40 -0.49 9.82 -8.33
CA ILE A 40 -0.01 8.49 -8.67
C ILE A 40 -1.03 7.43 -8.24
N PRO A 41 -1.04 6.25 -8.88
CA PRO A 41 -1.98 5.18 -8.55
C PRO A 41 -1.61 4.52 -7.21
N LEU A 42 -2.25 4.97 -6.13
CA LEU A 42 -2.07 4.42 -4.79
C LEU A 42 -3.01 3.24 -4.52
N VAL A 43 -2.54 2.27 -3.73
CA VAL A 43 -3.34 1.20 -3.14
C VAL A 43 -3.15 1.24 -1.62
N PRO A 44 -4.06 1.89 -0.88
CA PRO A 44 -3.99 1.86 0.57
C PRO A 44 -4.38 0.49 1.13
N ILE A 45 -3.66 0.03 2.15
CA ILE A 45 -3.98 -1.18 2.92
C ILE A 45 -3.76 -0.96 4.43
N ASN A 46 -4.55 -1.64 5.26
CA ASN A 46 -4.34 -1.74 6.71
C ASN A 46 -3.54 -3.01 7.09
N ASN A 47 -3.38 -3.30 8.39
CA ASN A 47 -2.55 -4.42 8.86
C ASN A 47 -3.20 -5.80 8.62
N ASN A 48 -4.50 -5.83 8.39
CA ASN A 48 -5.28 -7.03 8.10
C ASN A 48 -5.56 -7.19 6.61
N GLU A 49 -4.84 -6.50 5.73
CA GLU A 49 -5.04 -6.54 4.29
C GLU A 49 -3.75 -6.89 3.54
N ALA A 50 -3.90 -7.53 2.37
CA ALA A 50 -2.78 -7.87 1.49
C ALA A 50 -3.15 -7.62 0.02
N VAL A 51 -2.18 -7.18 -0.79
CA VAL A 51 -2.35 -7.03 -2.23
C VAL A 51 -1.91 -8.33 -2.92
N LEU A 52 -2.85 -9.08 -3.48
CA LEU A 52 -2.57 -10.19 -4.38
C LEU A 52 -2.48 -9.67 -5.81
N VAL A 53 -1.36 -9.92 -6.48
CA VAL A 53 -1.13 -9.57 -7.89
C VAL A 53 -0.95 -10.84 -8.70
N ASP A 54 -1.70 -10.98 -9.78
CA ASP A 54 -1.63 -12.11 -10.71
C ASP A 54 -1.81 -11.66 -12.16
N ASN A 55 -1.95 -12.62 -13.09
CA ASN A 55 -2.13 -12.34 -14.51
C ASN A 55 -3.43 -11.58 -14.85
N ASN A 56 -4.39 -11.50 -13.93
CA ASN A 56 -5.67 -10.82 -14.09
C ASN A 56 -5.70 -9.43 -13.45
N GLY A 57 -4.58 -8.97 -12.85
CA GLY A 57 -4.48 -7.67 -12.20
C GLY A 57 -4.15 -7.81 -10.72
N TYR A 58 -4.79 -6.99 -9.89
CA TYR A 58 -4.62 -7.08 -8.44
C TYR A 58 -5.96 -7.10 -7.70
N THR A 59 -5.96 -7.70 -6.51
CA THR A 59 -7.08 -7.70 -5.57
C THR A 59 -6.54 -7.43 -4.17
N VAL A 60 -7.26 -6.61 -3.39
CA VAL A 60 -6.99 -6.46 -1.96
C VAL A 60 -7.75 -7.54 -1.20
N LEU A 61 -7.03 -8.40 -0.50
CA LEU A 61 -7.57 -9.48 0.31
C LEU A 61 -7.58 -9.07 1.78
N PHE A 62 -8.58 -9.54 2.51
CA PHE A 62 -8.66 -9.37 3.96
C PHE A 62 -8.15 -10.62 4.67
N GLU A 63 -7.51 -10.43 5.81
CA GLU A 63 -7.11 -11.49 6.70
C GLU A 63 -8.35 -12.30 7.09
N SER A 64 -8.30 -13.59 6.78
CA SER A 64 -9.35 -14.52 7.18
C SER A 64 -9.30 -14.67 8.71
N LYS A 65 -10.43 -14.52 9.39
CA LYS A 65 -10.49 -14.90 10.81
C LYS A 65 -10.09 -16.37 10.93
N LYS A 66 -9.09 -16.67 11.77
CA LYS A 66 -8.82 -18.04 12.18
C LYS A 66 -10.09 -18.61 12.80
N VAL A 67 -10.68 -19.59 12.12
CA VAL A 67 -11.74 -20.40 12.71
C VAL A 67 -11.01 -21.35 13.65
N ASN A 68 -11.17 -21.12 14.96
CA ASN A 68 -10.70 -22.03 16.00
C ASN A 68 -11.67 -23.20 16.16
#